data_AF-A0A0B6ATY2-F1
#
_entry.id   AF-A0A0B6ATY2-F1
#
_cell.length_a   1.000
_cell.length_b   1.000
_cell.length_c   1.000
_cell.angle_alpha   90.00
_cell.angle_beta   90.00
_cell.angle_gamma   90.00
#
_symmetry.space_group_name_H-M   'P 1'
#
loop_
_entity.id
_entity.type
_entity.pdbx_description
1 polymer ?
#
loop_
_entity_poly.entity_id
_entity_poly.type
_entity_poly.pdbx_seq_one_letter_code
_entity_poly.pdbx_strand_id
1 'polypeptide(L)' 'MLIGEIVQKLNNGASYEDIASSIKITEDILRNDLKKIGFHYDNKEKNLVFTGYDSEYENTLCICYSDIRKLST' A
#
# COMPACT_ATOMS: atom_id res chain seq x y z
N MET A 1 10.92 2.37 4.15
CA MET A 1 10.54 1.76 2.87
C MET A 1 9.46 2.63 2.26
N LEU A 2 9.55 2.97 0.98
CA LEU A 2 8.52 3.77 0.31
C LEU A 2 7.29 2.89 0.04
N ILE A 3 6.11 3.51 -0.03
CA ILE A 3 4.85 2.80 -0.30
C ILE A 3 4.88 2.01 -1.61
N GLY A 4 5.52 2.56 -2.65
CA GLY A 4 5.69 1.88 -3.94
C GLY A 4 6.52 0.60 -3.83
N GLU A 5 7.58 0.60 -3.01
CA GLU A 5 8.40 -0.60 -2.76
C GLU A 5 7.63 -1.66 -1.98
N ILE A 6 6.80 -1.24 -1.01
CA ILE A 6 5.93 -2.14 -0.24
C ILE A 6 4.95 -2.85 -1.18
N VAL A 7 4.24 -2.08 -2.02
CA VAL A 7 3.27 -2.61 -2.99
C VAL A 7 3.94 -3.56 -3.98
N GLN A 8 5.11 -3.18 -4.53
CA GLN A 8 5.86 -4.04 -5.44
C GLN A 8 6.27 -5.37 -4.80
N LYS A 9 6.76 -5.34 -3.55
CA LYS A 9 7.14 -6.56 -2.85
C LYS A 9 5.93 -7.47 -2.61
N LEU A 10 4.80 -6.92 -2.18
CA LEU A 10 3.57 -7.69 -1.96
C LEU A 10 3.03 -8.30 -3.25
N ASN A 11 3.06 -7.57 -4.37
CA ASN A 11 2.65 -8.08 -5.68
C ASN A 11 3.64 -9.12 -6.25
N ASN A 12 4.88 -9.12 -5.78
CA ASN A 12 5.87 -10.15 -6.09
C ASN A 12 5.83 -11.34 -5.11
N GLY A 13 4.79 -11.43 -4.27
CA GLY A 13 4.55 -12.57 -3.38
C GLY A 13 5.23 -12.51 -2.02
N ALA A 14 5.81 -11.36 -1.63
CA ALA A 14 6.26 -11.17 -0.26
C ALA A 14 5.06 -11.19 0.70
N SER A 15 5.28 -11.68 1.92
CA SER A 15 4.25 -11.67 2.95
C SER A 15 4.14 -10.29 3.61
N TYR A 16 2.95 -9.98 4.12
CA TYR A 16 2.74 -8.79 4.92
C TYR A 16 3.57 -8.80 6.21
N GLU A 17 3.73 -9.97 6.84
CA GLU A 17 4.50 -10.17 8.07
C GLU A 17 5.99 -9.82 7.86
N ASP A 18 6.59 -10.28 6.76
CA ASP A 18 8.01 -10.01 6.44
C ASP A 18 8.25 -8.52 6.22
N ILE A 19 7.36 -7.87 5.48
CA ILE A 19 7.47 -6.43 5.20
C ILE A 19 7.23 -5.62 6.47
N ALA A 20 6.20 -5.94 7.23
CA ALA A 20 5.89 -5.27 8.49
C ALA A 20 7.07 -5.37 9.48
N SER A 21 7.64 -6.57 9.62
CA SER A 21 8.83 -6.81 10.43
C SER A 21 10.03 -5.99 9.95
N SER A 22 10.23 -5.88 8.64
CA SER A 22 11.36 -5.11 8.06
C SER A 22 11.29 -3.60 8.35
N ILE A 23 10.09 -3.06 8.60
CA ILE A 23 9.87 -1.65 8.95
C ILE A 23 9.43 -1.46 10.41
N LYS A 24 9.56 -2.52 11.23
CA LYS A 24 9.28 -2.52 12.68
C LYS A 24 7.85 -2.13 13.04
N ILE A 25 6.87 -2.58 12.27
CA ILE A 25 5.43 -2.46 12.58
C ILE A 25 4.78 -3.84 12.60
N THR A 26 3.54 -3.92 13.06
CA THR A 26 2.73 -5.15 12.95
C THR A 26 2.07 -5.25 11.59
N GLU A 27 1.77 -6.48 11.16
CA GLU A 27 1.03 -6.76 9.93
C GLU A 27 -0.32 -6.02 9.90
N ASP A 28 -1.04 -5.97 11.02
CA ASP A 28 -2.33 -5.28 11.12
C ASP A 28 -2.21 -3.78 10.84
N ILE A 29 -1.15 -3.14 11.36
CA ILE A 29 -0.88 -1.72 11.09
C ILE A 29 -0.59 -1.53 9.60
N LEU A 30 0.25 -2.38 9.01
CA LEU A 30 0.58 -2.32 7.58
C LEU A 30 -0.68 -2.46 6.71
N ARG A 31 -1.54 -3.46 6.99
CA ARG A 31 -2.78 -3.68 6.24
C ARG A 31 -3.74 -2.50 6.37
N ASN A 32 -3.89 -1.94 7.57
CA ASN A 32 -4.74 -0.78 7.80
C ASN A 32 -4.22 0.47 7.08
N ASP A 33 -2.91 0.69 7.09
CA ASP A 33 -2.33 1.85 6.41
C ASP A 33 -2.46 1.72 4.89
N LEU A 34 -2.20 0.55 4.31
CA LEU A 34 -2.44 0.32 2.88
C LEU A 34 -3.92 0.57 2.52
N LYS A 35 -4.85 0.08 3.34
CA LYS A 35 -6.28 0.29 3.14
C LYS A 35 -6.65 1.79 3.17
N LYS A 36 -6.13 2.54 4.15
CA LYS A 36 -6.34 4.00 4.24
C LYS A 36 -5.78 4.75 3.02
N ILE A 37 -4.69 4.24 2.44
CA ILE A 37 -4.05 4.81 1.25
C ILE A 37 -4.78 4.38 -0.04
N GLY A 38 -5.84 3.57 0.07
CA GLY A 38 -6.65 3.17 -1.07
C GLY A 38 -6.17 1.89 -1.75
N PHE A 39 -5.33 1.11 -1.08
CA PHE A 39 -4.85 -0.16 -1.59
C PHE A 39 -5.61 -1.34 -0.96
N HIS A 40 -6.10 -2.23 -1.81
CA HIS A 40 -6.81 -3.45 -1.41
C HIS A 40 -6.10 -4.68 -1.97
N TYR A 41 -6.01 -5.74 -1.19
CA TYR A 41 -5.48 -7.01 -1.68
C TYR A 41 -6.58 -7.79 -2.38
N ASP A 42 -6.47 -7.95 -3.70
CA ASP A 42 -7.39 -8.79 -4.48
C ASP A 42 -6.92 -10.25 -4.40
N ASN A 43 -7.71 -11.08 -3.73
CA ASN A 43 -7.45 -12.52 -3.62
C ASN A 43 -7.51 -13.26 -4.97
N LYS A 44 -8.24 -12.73 -5.96
CA LYS A 44 -8.33 -13.34 -7.31
C LYS A 44 -7.05 -13.12 -8.10
N GLU A 45 -6.56 -11.87 -8.10
CA GLU A 45 -5.33 -11.51 -8.80
C GLU A 45 -4.07 -11.77 -7.96
N LYS A 46 -4.23 -12.09 -6.67
CA LYS A 46 -3.18 -12.26 -5.67
C LYS A 46 -2.26 -11.03 -5.54
N ASN A 47 -2.82 -9.86 -5.83
CA ASN A 47 -2.09 -8.60 -5.92
C ASN A 47 -2.82 -7.50 -5.14
N LEU A 48 -2.06 -6.54 -4.64
CA LEU A 48 -2.57 -5.25 -4.22
C LEU A 48 -2.94 -4.40 -5.42
N VAL A 49 -4.20 -4.02 -5.46
CA VAL A 49 -4.80 -3.12 -6.43
C VAL A 49 -5.13 -1.79 -5.77
N PHE A 50 -4.90 -0.70 -6.50
CA PHE A 50 -5.31 0.62 -6.07
C PHE A 50 -6.78 0.82 -6.40
N THR A 51 -7.63 0.99 -5.39
CA THR A 51 -9.08 1.12 -5.52
C THR A 51 -9.57 2.57 -5.35
N GLY A 52 -8.65 3.54 -5.25
CA GLY A 52 -8.95 4.94 -4.94
C GLY A 52 -8.81 5.25 -3.45
N TYR A 53 -8.59 6.52 -3.13
CA TYR A 53 -8.42 7.00 -1.77
C TYR A 53 -9.76 7.05 -1.01
N ASP A 54 -9.74 6.81 0.30
CA ASP A 54 -10.85 7.27 1.14
C ASP A 54 -10.82 8.81 1.16
N SER A 55 -11.99 9.43 0.90
CA SER A 55 -12.19 10.87 0.63
C SER A 55 -11.52 11.83 1.62
N GLU A 56 -11.28 11.38 2.85
CA GLU A 56 -10.69 12.18 3.93
C GLU A 56 -9.17 12.38 3.79
N TYR A 57 -8.52 11.54 2.97
CA TYR A 57 -7.07 11.50 2.84
C TYR A 57 -6.56 11.89 1.45
N GLU A 58 -7.45 12.20 0.48
CA GLU A 58 -7.04 12.63 -0.86
C GLU A 58 -6.03 13.78 -0.84
N ASN A 59 -6.25 14.80 -0.01
CA ASN A 59 -5.34 15.95 0.08
C ASN A 59 -4.02 15.61 0.78
N THR A 60 -4.02 14.80 1.84
CA THR A 60 -2.80 14.45 2.58
C THR A 60 -1.95 13.43 1.81
N LEU A 61 -2.57 12.47 1.12
CA LEU A 61 -1.88 11.46 0.33
C LEU A 61 -1.33 12.01 -0.98
N CYS A 62 -2.01 12.97 -1.61
CA CYS A 62 -1.51 13.68 -2.79
C CYS A 62 -0.21 14.46 -2.48
N ILE A 63 -0.08 14.98 -1.25
CA ILE A 63 1.11 15.73 -0.81
C ILE A 63 2.23 14.79 -0.34
N CYS A 64 1.90 13.75 0.44
CA CYS A 64 2.92 12.89 1.07
C CYS A 64 3.41 11.73 0.18
N TYR A 65 2.65 11.33 -0.85
CA TYR A 65 2.96 10.17 -1.68
C TYR A 65 2.88 10.49 -3.19
N SER A 66 3.57 11.56 -3.61
CA SER A 66 3.69 11.96 -5.01
C SER A 66 4.22 10.84 -5.94
N ASP A 67 4.98 9.88 -5.39
CA ASP A 67 5.47 8.69 -6.10
C ASP A 67 4.35 7.72 -6.53
N ILE A 68 3.21 7.67 -5.83
CA ILE A 68 2.05 6.85 -6.22
C ILE A 68 1.41 7.39 -7.50
N ARG A 69 1.46 8.71 -7.72
CA ARG A 69 0.88 9.34 -8.92
C ARG A 69 1.52 8.84 -10.21
N LYS A 70 2.79 8.41 -10.15
CA LYS A 70 3.52 7.80 -11.28
C LYS A 70 3.10 6.36 -11.57
N LEU A 71 2.39 5.68 -10.66
CA LEU A 71 1.85 4.34 -10.87
C LEU A 71 0.48 4.35 -11.57
N SER A 72 -0.13 5.53 -11.74
CA SER A 72 -1.44 5.75 -12.37
C SER A 72 -1.35 6.19 -13.85
N THR A 73 -0.16 6.11 -14.44
CA THR A 73 0.13 6.35 -15.87
C THR A 73 1.04 5.26 -16.38
#